data_AF-A0A6B3EQX3-F1
#
_entry.id   AF-A0A6B3EQX3-F1
#
_cell.length_a   1.000
_cell.length_b   1.000
_cell.length_c   1.000
_cell.angle_alpha   90.00
_cell.angle_beta   90.00
_cell.angle_gamma   90.00
#
_symmetry.space_group_name_H-M   'P 1'
#
loop_
_entity.id
_entity.type
_entity.pdbx_description
1 polymer ?
#
loop_
_entity_poly.entity_id
_entity_poly.type
_entity_poly.pdbx_seq_one_letter_code
_entity_poly.pdbx_strand_id
1 'polypeptide(L)'
;PNTKAFFAEALGNPRGDVLDIRAVADVAHAAGVPLVVDNTVPTPYLLRPLEHGADIVVHSATKFLGGHGTAIAGVVVDGGTFDF
;
A
#
# COMPACT_ATOMS: atom_id res chain seq x y z
N PRO A 1 11.45 9.32 17.42
CA PRO A 1 10.73 10.61 17.19
C PRO A 1 10.78 11.16 15.75
N ASN A 2 11.67 10.65 14.88
CA ASN A 2 11.84 11.13 13.50
C ASN A 2 11.22 10.22 12.43
N THR A 3 10.47 9.18 12.81
CA THR A 3 9.69 8.34 11.88
C THR A 3 8.72 9.20 11.08
N LYS A 4 8.51 8.85 9.79
CA LYS A 4 7.66 9.62 8.87
C LYS A 4 6.57 8.81 8.18
N ALA A 5 6.68 7.49 8.16
CA ALA A 5 5.67 6.61 7.60
C ALA A 5 5.94 5.18 8.04
N PHE A 6 4.91 4.35 7.98
CA PHE A 6 5.05 2.90 7.88
C PHE A 6 4.93 2.50 6.41
N PHE A 7 5.62 1.43 6.02
CA PHE A 7 5.58 0.90 4.66
C PHE A 7 5.48 -0.63 4.69
N ALA A 8 4.61 -1.21 3.86
CA ALA A 8 4.47 -2.65 3.74
C ALA A 8 3.93 -3.07 2.35
N GLU A 9 4.14 -4.34 1.99
CA GLU A 9 3.45 -4.98 0.87
C GLU A 9 2.15 -5.60 1.38
N ALA A 10 1.06 -5.47 0.62
CA ALA A 10 -0.22 -6.09 0.98
C ALA A 10 -0.16 -7.63 0.95
N LEU A 11 0.65 -8.17 0.03
CA LEU A 11 0.92 -9.60 -0.12
C LEU A 11 2.43 -9.78 -0.36
N GLY A 12 3.12 -10.34 0.63
CA GLY A 12 4.57 -10.56 0.56
C GLY A 12 4.95 -11.69 -0.40
N ASN A 13 6.09 -11.56 -1.08
CA ASN A 13 6.66 -12.59 -1.95
C ASN A 13 8.09 -12.92 -1.51
N PRO A 14 8.49 -14.20 -1.32
CA PRO A 14 7.83 -15.44 -1.79
C PRO A 14 6.85 -16.10 -0.82
N ARG A 15 6.72 -15.57 0.40
CA ARG A 15 5.97 -16.25 1.48
C ARG A 15 4.46 -16.26 1.27
N GLY A 16 3.91 -15.29 0.55
CA GLY A 16 2.47 -15.15 0.32
C GLY A 16 1.71 -14.74 1.58
N ASP A 17 2.38 -14.11 2.55
CA ASP A 17 1.73 -13.58 3.74
C ASP A 17 0.94 -12.31 3.42
N VAL A 18 -0.25 -12.21 4.02
CA VAL A 18 -1.17 -11.08 3.85
C VAL A 18 -1.00 -10.15 5.04
N LEU A 19 -0.81 -8.87 4.75
CA LEU A 19 -0.71 -7.83 5.76
C LEU A 19 -2.06 -7.60 6.45
N ASP A 20 -2.06 -7.55 7.78
CA ASP A 20 -3.19 -6.96 8.53
C ASP A 20 -3.10 -5.43 8.45
N ILE A 21 -3.65 -4.88 7.36
CA ILE A 21 -3.58 -3.44 7.07
C ILE A 21 -4.22 -2.62 8.19
N ARG A 22 -5.35 -3.08 8.76
CA ARG A 22 -6.05 -2.31 9.80
C ARG A 22 -5.20 -2.23 11.06
N ALA A 23 -4.70 -3.37 11.54
CA ALA A 23 -3.90 -3.38 12.76
C ALA A 23 -2.62 -2.54 12.61
N VAL A 24 -1.97 -2.59 11.45
CA VAL A 24 -0.74 -1.81 11.21
C VAL A 24 -1.05 -0.31 11.04
N ALA A 25 -2.16 0.03 10.38
CA ALA A 25 -2.61 1.42 10.25
C ALA A 25 -2.90 2.04 11.61
N ASP A 26 -3.63 1.34 12.48
CA ASP A 26 -3.97 1.83 13.83
C ASP A 26 -2.70 2.17 14.63
N VAL A 27 -1.64 1.35 14.52
CA VAL A 27 -0.35 1.62 15.17
C VAL A 27 0.38 2.80 14.54
N ALA A 28 0.38 2.91 13.20
CA ALA A 28 1.01 4.03 12.50
C ALA A 28 0.33 5.36 12.88
N HIS A 29 -1.00 5.39 12.86
CA HIS A 29 -1.80 6.56 13.21
C HIS A 29 -1.65 6.94 14.69
N ALA A 30 -1.56 5.96 15.60
CA ALA A 30 -1.25 6.23 17.01
C ALA A 30 0.14 6.87 17.21
N ALA A 31 1.08 6.62 16.29
CA ALA A 31 2.39 7.25 16.26
C ALA A 31 2.42 8.57 15.47
N GLY A 32 1.28 9.01 14.91
CA GLY A 32 1.16 10.23 14.11
C GLY A 32 1.90 10.15 12.77
N VAL A 33 1.92 8.98 12.12
CA VAL A 33 2.52 8.80 10.78
C VAL A 33 1.61 7.97 9.87
N PRO A 34 1.59 8.23 8.55
CA PRO A 34 0.75 7.49 7.61
C PRO A 34 1.26 6.08 7.34
N LEU A 35 0.36 5.22 6.85
CA LEU A 35 0.68 3.91 6.30
C LEU A 35 0.67 3.92 4.76
N VAL A 36 1.79 3.56 4.17
CA VAL A 36 1.95 3.33 2.72
C VAL A 36 1.91 1.83 2.43
N VAL A 37 1.07 1.41 1.49
CA VAL A 37 0.93 0.00 1.10
C VAL A 37 1.25 -0.20 -0.38
N ASP A 38 2.22 -1.07 -0.69
CA ASP A 38 2.39 -1.61 -2.04
C ASP A 38 1.32 -2.69 -2.29
N ASN A 39 0.44 -2.42 -3.25
CA ASN A 39 -0.67 -3.30 -3.61
C ASN A 39 -0.51 -3.87 -5.03
N THR A 40 0.73 -3.99 -5.50
CA THR A 40 1.04 -4.46 -6.86
C THR A 40 0.47 -5.85 -7.13
N VAL A 41 0.70 -6.82 -6.24
CA VAL A 41 0.33 -8.23 -6.50
C VAL A 41 -1.18 -8.47 -6.41
N PRO A 42 -1.91 -8.02 -5.37
CA PRO A 42 -3.35 -8.23 -5.31
C PRO A 42 -4.10 -7.42 -6.38
N THR A 43 -3.55 -6.28 -6.81
CA THR A 43 -4.22 -5.25 -7.63
C THR A 43 -5.43 -4.63 -6.93
N PRO A 44 -5.96 -3.49 -7.42
CA PRO A 44 -7.19 -2.90 -6.90
C PRO A 44 -8.43 -3.79 -7.07
N TYR A 45 -8.34 -4.82 -7.92
CA TYR A 45 -9.45 -5.74 -8.18
C TYR A 45 -9.71 -6.66 -6.97
N LEU A 46 -8.67 -7.14 -6.30
CA LEU A 46 -8.81 -8.06 -5.16
C LEU A 46 -8.77 -7.35 -3.81
N LEU A 47 -8.01 -6.27 -3.71
CA LEU A 47 -7.79 -5.58 -2.44
C LEU A 47 -7.71 -4.07 -2.67
N ARG A 48 -8.43 -3.31 -1.85
CA ARG A 48 -8.41 -1.85 -1.85
C ARG A 48 -7.91 -1.35 -0.49
N PRO A 49 -6.58 -1.26 -0.26
CA PRO A 49 -6.01 -0.99 1.06
C PRO A 49 -6.53 0.28 1.75
N LEU A 50 -6.93 1.28 0.97
CA LEU A 50 -7.53 2.52 1.48
C LEU A 50 -8.80 2.24 2.31
N GLU A 51 -9.60 1.24 1.93
CA GLU A 51 -10.79 0.82 2.70
C GLU A 51 -10.42 0.15 4.04
N HIS A 52 -9.16 -0.27 4.19
CA HIS A 52 -8.63 -0.98 5.34
C HIS A 52 -7.73 -0.12 6.24
N GLY A 53 -7.56 1.18 5.94
CA GLY A 53 -6.83 2.13 6.78
C GLY A 53 -5.46 2.55 6.24
N ALA A 54 -5.03 2.04 5.09
CA ALA A 54 -3.86 2.62 4.42
C ALA A 54 -4.17 4.05 3.95
N ASP A 55 -3.16 4.90 3.95
CA ASP A 55 -3.29 6.30 3.55
C ASP A 55 -2.80 6.55 2.13
N ILE A 56 -1.77 5.80 1.73
CA ILE A 56 -1.18 5.87 0.40
C ILE A 56 -1.07 4.45 -0.14
N VAL A 57 -1.46 4.26 -1.39
CA VAL A 57 -1.24 3.00 -2.11
C VAL A 57 -0.27 3.23 -3.25
N VAL A 58 0.69 2.33 -3.39
CA VAL A 58 1.62 2.32 -4.52
C VAL A 58 1.44 1.06 -5.35
N HIS A 59 1.63 1.20 -6.66
CA HIS A 59 1.73 0.06 -7.57
C HIS A 59 2.92 0.23 -8.50
N SER A 60 3.63 -0.87 -8.71
CA SER A 60 4.43 -1.06 -9.93
C SER A 60 3.46 -1.33 -11.08
N ALA A 61 3.00 -0.26 -11.72
CA ALA A 61 2.06 -0.34 -12.83
C ALA A 61 2.62 -1.11 -14.04
N THR A 62 3.95 -1.23 -14.14
CA THR A 62 4.64 -2.16 -15.05
C THR A 62 4.07 -3.59 -15.04
N LYS A 63 3.61 -4.06 -13.87
CA LYS A 63 3.20 -5.44 -13.65
C LYS A 63 1.74 -5.65 -14.06
N PHE A 64 0.86 -5.98 -13.13
CA PHE A 64 -0.50 -6.43 -13.44
C PHE A 64 -1.40 -5.32 -14.00
N LEU A 65 -1.13 -4.05 -13.70
CA LEU A 65 -1.92 -2.93 -14.27
C LEU A 65 -1.62 -2.75 -15.76
N GLY A 66 -0.35 -2.73 -16.15
CA GLY A 66 0.08 -2.68 -17.54
C GLY A 66 -0.13 -4.01 -18.27
N GLY A 67 0.05 -5.14 -17.57
CA GLY A 67 -0.31 -6.51 -17.96
C GLY A 67 0.53 -7.17 -19.05
N HIS A 68 1.23 -6.38 -19.88
CA HIS A 68 1.82 -6.86 -21.14
C HIS A 68 3.35 -6.86 -21.15
N GLY A 69 4.02 -6.41 -20.09
CA GLY A 69 5.48 -6.44 -19.97
C GLY A 69 6.23 -5.50 -20.92
N THR A 70 5.54 -4.54 -21.54
CA THR A 70 6.09 -3.64 -22.58
C THR A 70 6.33 -2.21 -22.11
N ALA A 71 5.81 -1.82 -20.94
CA ALA A 71 5.90 -0.44 -20.44
C ALA A 71 6.31 -0.41 -18.98
N ILE A 72 7.32 0.41 -18.65
CA ILE A 72 7.71 0.70 -17.27
C ILE A 72 6.88 1.86 -16.74
N ALA A 73 6.15 1.64 -15.66
CA ALA A 73 5.34 2.66 -15.02
C ALA A 73 5.18 2.39 -13.51
N GLY A 74 4.92 3.46 -12.77
CA GLY A 74 4.52 3.43 -11.37
C GLY A 74 3.36 4.38 -11.15
N VAL A 75 2.54 4.10 -10.14
CA VAL A 75 1.47 5.00 -9.70
C VAL A 75 1.44 5.07 -8.18
N VAL A 76 1.22 6.29 -7.68
CA VAL A 76 0.94 6.59 -6.28
C VAL A 76 -0.50 7.07 -6.22
N VAL A 77 -1.29 6.49 -5.33
CA VAL A 77 -2.68 6.85 -5.09
C VAL A 77 -2.78 7.39 -3.66
N ASP A 78 -3.19 8.63 -3.54
CA ASP A 78 -3.48 9.27 -2.25
C ASP A 78 -4.93 9.00 -1.85
N GLY A 79 -5.14 8.52 -0.62
CA GLY A 79 -6.46 8.29 -0.04
C GLY A 79 -7.13 9.56 0.50
N GLY A 80 -6.38 10.64 0.72
CA GLY A 80 -6.88 11.87 1.33
C GLY A 80 -7.28 11.68 2.80
N THR A 81 -6.64 10.74 3.52
CA THR A 81 -7.02 10.32 4.88
C THR A 81 -6.06 10.79 5.98
N PHE A 82 -4.98 11.51 5.66
CA PHE A 82 -3.98 11.95 6.63
C PHE A 82 -3.59 13.42 6.47
N ASP A 83 -3.53 14.17 7.58
CA ASP A 83 -3.09 15.56 7.66
C ASP A 83 -2.30 15.87 8.95
N PHE A 84 -1.99 14.83 9.72
CA PHE A 84 -1.35 14.89 11.03
C PHE A 84 0.19 14.87 10.98
#